data_AF-A0A183E4T2-F1
#
_entry.id   AF-A0A183E4T2-F1
#
_cell.length_a   1.000
_cell.length_b   1.000
_cell.length_c   1.000
_cell.angle_alpha   90.00
_cell.angle_beta   90.00
_cell.angle_gamma   90.00
#
_symmetry.space_group_name_H-M   'P 1'
#
loop_
_entity.id
_entity.type
_entity.pdbx_description
1 polymer ?
#
loop_
_entity_poly.entity_id
_entity_poly.type
_entity_poly.pdbx_seq_one_letter_code
_entity_poly.pdbx_strand_id
1 'polypeptide(L)'
;LLKERERLKMSNEEGTLSEEIGILASVDEENWRKQGDRIRKQLAIGDLSRFAKANSRSLQRKIDEPLVFIVRHKFGRTDGYETNWLLPQVQHETGETLKQTAERCLKTVISNEVEVEGLSNAPFSVYSYNYPSRLRELLKTQSRSAVVFFFKALLTSRTSPMVNRKEVSDYKWVSVDEFAAEIRHKSAYARALSTLFPSYSSSKSGRINDIEKIIKMKRKAVPEKMQASA
;
A
#
# COMPACT_ATOMS: atom_id res chain seq x y z
N LEU A 1 -40.24 -23.42 -17.61
CA LEU A 1 -39.22 -24.41 -17.24
C LEU A 1 -39.57 -25.19 -15.97
N LEU A 2 -39.74 -24.58 -14.79
CA LEU A 2 -40.20 -25.30 -13.58
C LEU A 2 -41.55 -26.02 -13.77
N LYS A 3 -42.54 -25.32 -14.36
CA LYS A 3 -43.86 -25.91 -14.70
C LYS A 3 -43.81 -27.02 -15.76
N GLU A 4 -42.86 -26.95 -16.69
CA GLU A 4 -42.71 -27.96 -17.76
C GLU A 4 -42.00 -29.21 -17.22
N ARG A 5 -41.03 -29.00 -16.32
CA ARG A 5 -40.30 -30.04 -15.60
C ARG A 5 -41.20 -30.79 -14.61
N GLU A 6 -42.18 -30.12 -14.01
CA GLU A 6 -43.23 -30.73 -13.19
C GLU A 6 -44.21 -31.57 -14.04
N ARG A 7 -44.58 -31.08 -15.23
CA ARG A 7 -45.42 -31.83 -16.17
C ARG A 7 -44.78 -33.15 -16.63
N LEU A 8 -43.49 -33.11 -16.94
CA LEU A 8 -42.74 -34.26 -17.43
C LEU A 8 -42.38 -35.25 -16.31
N LYS A 9 -42.32 -34.83 -15.05
CA LYS A 9 -42.20 -35.75 -13.89
C LYS A 9 -43.46 -36.57 -13.62
N MET A 10 -44.62 -36.12 -14.08
CA MET A 10 -45.89 -36.84 -13.94
C MET A 10 -46.12 -37.84 -15.09
N SER A 11 -45.34 -37.74 -16.17
CA SER A 11 -45.29 -38.70 -17.27
C SER A 11 -44.10 -39.63 -16.98
N ASN A 12 -44.34 -40.90 -16.74
CA ASN A 12 -43.38 -41.85 -16.16
C ASN A 12 -42.28 -42.31 -17.14
N GLU A 13 -41.64 -41.38 -17.84
CA GLU A 13 -40.56 -41.57 -18.83
C GLU A 13 -39.22 -41.13 -18.22
N GLU A 14 -38.82 -41.76 -17.11
CA GLU A 14 -37.61 -41.39 -16.37
C GLU A 14 -36.28 -41.91 -16.98
N GLY A 15 -36.32 -42.62 -18.11
CA GLY A 15 -35.18 -43.44 -18.57
C GLY A 15 -34.20 -42.83 -19.57
N THR A 16 -34.58 -41.81 -20.37
CA THR A 16 -33.76 -41.39 -21.54
C THR A 16 -33.47 -39.91 -21.66
N LEU A 17 -34.08 -39.04 -20.84
CA LEU A 17 -33.96 -37.58 -21.00
C LEU A 17 -32.96 -36.91 -20.07
N SER A 18 -32.36 -37.64 -19.12
CA SER A 18 -31.37 -37.05 -18.21
C SER A 18 -30.08 -36.65 -18.92
N GLU A 19 -29.77 -37.29 -20.06
CA GLU A 19 -28.58 -37.00 -20.87
C GLU A 19 -28.81 -35.97 -21.98
N GLU A 20 -30.06 -35.62 -22.30
CA GLU A 20 -30.38 -34.88 -23.55
C GLU A 20 -31.12 -33.55 -23.35
N ILE A 21 -31.21 -33.04 -22.12
CA ILE A 21 -31.55 -31.62 -21.91
C ILE A 21 -30.24 -30.86 -21.74
N GLY A 22 -29.52 -30.67 -22.84
CA GLY A 22 -28.45 -29.69 -22.90
C GLY A 22 -28.96 -28.35 -22.38
N ILE A 23 -28.22 -27.72 -21.47
CA ILE A 23 -28.62 -26.42 -20.95
C ILE A 23 -28.69 -25.46 -22.14
N LEU A 24 -29.85 -24.84 -22.36
CA LEU A 24 -30.02 -23.87 -23.43
C LEU A 24 -29.02 -22.73 -23.21
N ALA A 25 -28.29 -22.32 -24.25
CA ALA A 25 -27.26 -21.29 -24.16
C ALA A 25 -27.77 -20.00 -23.47
N SER A 26 -29.03 -19.63 -23.67
CA SER A 26 -29.64 -18.46 -23.01
C SER A 26 -29.78 -18.62 -21.49
N VAL A 27 -29.99 -19.83 -20.99
CA VAL A 27 -30.04 -20.13 -19.54
C VAL A 27 -28.64 -20.06 -18.95
N ASP A 28 -27.62 -20.54 -19.65
CA ASP A 28 -26.22 -20.42 -19.22
C ASP A 28 -25.76 -18.96 -19.21
N GLU A 29 -26.11 -18.18 -20.22
CA GLU A 29 -25.84 -16.74 -20.24
C GLU A 29 -26.48 -16.02 -19.04
N GLU A 30 -27.71 -16.37 -18.69
CA GLU A 30 -28.39 -15.78 -17.53
C GLU A 30 -27.72 -16.20 -16.22
N ASN A 31 -27.32 -17.47 -16.09
CA ASN A 31 -26.58 -17.98 -14.93
C ASN A 31 -25.22 -17.28 -14.78
N TRP A 32 -24.47 -17.10 -15.87
CA TRP A 32 -23.21 -16.36 -15.86
C TRP A 32 -23.40 -14.89 -15.49
N ARG A 33 -24.47 -14.23 -15.97
CA ARG A 33 -24.81 -12.86 -15.56
C ARG A 33 -25.10 -12.78 -14.07
N LYS A 34 -25.96 -13.66 -13.54
CA LYS A 34 -26.28 -13.72 -12.11
C LYS A 34 -25.04 -13.97 -11.24
N GLN A 35 -24.19 -14.91 -11.66
CA GLN A 35 -22.95 -15.21 -10.96
C GLN A 35 -21.97 -14.04 -11.03
N GLY A 36 -21.85 -13.38 -12.18
CA GLY A 36 -21.07 -12.16 -12.35
C GLY A 36 -21.54 -11.05 -11.41
N ASP A 37 -22.83 -10.80 -11.34
CA ASP A 37 -23.41 -9.78 -10.46
C ASP A 37 -23.21 -10.11 -8.99
N ARG A 38 -23.33 -11.40 -8.62
CA ARG A 38 -23.01 -11.88 -7.27
C ARG A 38 -21.56 -11.59 -6.92
N ILE A 39 -20.62 -11.95 -7.79
CA ILE A 39 -19.18 -11.73 -7.58
C ILE A 39 -18.88 -10.24 -7.48
N ARG A 40 -19.43 -9.41 -8.37
CA ARG A 40 -19.25 -7.95 -8.33
C ARG A 40 -19.74 -7.36 -7.01
N LYS A 41 -20.89 -7.81 -6.50
CA LYS A 41 -21.43 -7.36 -5.20
C LYS A 41 -20.57 -7.85 -4.03
N GLN A 42 -20.18 -9.12 -4.02
CA GLN A 42 -19.36 -9.71 -2.94
C GLN A 42 -17.98 -9.05 -2.84
N LEU A 43 -17.32 -8.81 -3.97
CA LEU A 43 -16.00 -8.21 -4.03
C LEU A 43 -16.03 -6.68 -4.16
N ALA A 44 -17.22 -6.08 -4.20
CA ALA A 44 -17.42 -4.66 -4.44
C ALA A 44 -16.66 -4.14 -5.68
N ILE A 45 -16.57 -4.95 -6.74
CA ILE A 45 -15.86 -4.60 -7.97
C ILE A 45 -16.61 -3.43 -8.64
N GLY A 46 -15.92 -2.29 -8.77
CA GLY A 46 -16.48 -1.05 -9.33
C GLY A 46 -16.93 -0.03 -8.30
N ASP A 47 -17.02 -0.39 -7.01
CA ASP A 47 -17.27 0.57 -5.93
C ASP A 47 -15.98 1.29 -5.53
N LEU A 48 -15.68 2.39 -6.23
CA LEU A 48 -14.49 3.20 -5.98
C LEU A 48 -14.55 4.00 -4.68
N SER A 49 -15.73 4.08 -4.02
CA SER A 49 -15.91 4.87 -2.80
C SER A 49 -15.07 4.36 -1.63
N ARG A 50 -14.76 3.06 -1.62
CA ARG A 50 -13.87 2.42 -0.63
C ARG A 50 -12.43 2.89 -0.74
N PHE A 51 -11.97 3.20 -1.96
CA PHE A 51 -10.64 3.75 -2.24
C PHE A 51 -10.60 5.28 -2.12
N ALA A 52 -11.75 5.95 -2.23
CA ALA A 52 -11.85 7.41 -2.19
C ALA A 52 -11.58 8.02 -0.80
N LYS A 53 -11.55 7.21 0.27
CA LYS A 53 -11.15 7.71 1.59
C LYS A 53 -9.65 8.00 1.58
N ALA A 54 -9.29 9.29 1.51
CA ALA A 54 -7.94 9.83 1.64
C ALA A 54 -7.30 9.62 3.04
N ASN A 55 -7.71 8.57 3.75
CA ASN A 55 -7.15 8.24 5.05
C ASN A 55 -5.78 7.59 4.83
N SER A 56 -4.73 8.35 5.15
CA SER A 56 -3.33 7.90 5.06
C SER A 56 -3.01 6.71 5.96
N ARG A 57 -3.89 6.35 6.91
CA ARG A 57 -3.75 5.15 7.75
C ARG A 57 -4.33 3.89 7.11
N SER A 58 -5.14 4.02 6.07
CA SER A 58 -5.75 2.87 5.37
C SER A 58 -4.79 2.28 4.35
N LEU A 59 -4.60 0.96 4.40
CA LEU A 59 -3.92 0.19 3.35
C LEU A 59 -4.72 0.17 2.04
N GLN A 60 -6.05 0.26 2.14
CA GLN A 60 -6.96 0.16 1.00
C GLN A 60 -7.15 1.51 0.27
N ARG A 61 -6.31 2.53 0.47
CA ARG A 61 -6.52 3.83 -0.20
C ARG A 61 -5.98 3.86 -1.64
N LYS A 62 -4.89 3.13 -1.91
CA LYS A 62 -4.17 3.12 -3.19
C LYS A 62 -3.68 1.71 -3.49
N ILE A 63 -4.52 0.90 -4.14
CA ILE A 63 -4.18 -0.50 -4.47
C ILE A 63 -3.23 -0.58 -5.68
N ASP A 64 -3.26 0.43 -6.55
CA ASP A 64 -2.46 0.50 -7.77
C ASP A 64 -1.02 0.99 -7.53
N GLU A 65 -0.66 1.29 -6.28
CA GLU A 65 0.66 1.81 -5.89
C GLU A 65 1.25 1.04 -4.72
N PRO A 66 2.58 0.83 -4.72
CA PRO A 66 3.25 0.34 -3.53
C PRO A 66 3.20 1.41 -2.43
N LEU A 67 2.70 1.01 -1.27
CA LEU A 67 2.66 1.85 -0.08
C LEU A 67 3.80 1.49 0.87
N VAL A 68 4.45 2.51 1.43
CA VAL A 68 5.49 2.37 2.43
C VAL A 68 4.99 2.88 3.77
N PHE A 69 5.31 2.13 4.81
CA PHE A 69 4.97 2.47 6.18
C PHE A 69 6.02 3.42 6.77
N ILE A 70 5.57 4.59 7.23
CA ILE A 70 6.41 5.57 7.93
C ILE A 70 5.77 5.99 9.23
N VAL A 71 6.62 6.38 10.18
CA VAL A 71 6.23 6.62 11.57
C VAL A 71 6.90 7.88 12.12
N ARG A 72 6.28 8.42 13.17
CA ARG A 72 6.89 9.38 14.10
C ARG A 72 7.17 8.67 15.42
N HIS A 73 8.44 8.42 15.71
CA HIS A 73 8.90 7.83 16.98
C HIS A 73 8.97 8.85 18.11
N LYS A 74 8.67 8.38 19.33
CA LYS A 74 8.92 9.06 20.60
C LYS A 74 10.24 8.63 21.27
N PHE A 75 10.75 7.44 20.93
CA PHE A 75 11.94 6.81 21.53
C PHE A 75 11.91 6.80 23.06
N GLY A 76 10.76 6.49 23.66
CA GLY A 76 10.60 6.42 25.12
C GLY A 76 10.83 7.73 25.88
N ARG A 77 10.95 8.87 25.19
CA ARG A 77 11.13 10.19 25.84
C ARG A 77 9.82 10.69 26.40
N THR A 78 9.83 11.14 27.64
CA THR A 78 8.68 11.74 28.34
C THR A 78 8.48 13.22 28.00
N ASP A 79 9.46 13.84 27.35
CA ASP A 79 9.51 15.29 27.09
C ASP A 79 8.60 15.73 25.94
N GLY A 80 7.74 14.83 25.43
CA GLY A 80 6.88 15.08 24.27
C GLY A 80 7.62 15.19 22.94
N TYR A 81 8.89 14.75 22.88
CA TYR A 81 9.67 14.76 21.64
C TYR A 81 9.09 13.79 20.61
N GLU A 82 8.90 14.29 19.39
CA GLU A 82 8.55 13.47 18.23
C GLU A 82 9.60 13.65 17.13
N THR A 83 9.94 12.55 16.48
CA THR A 83 10.76 12.60 15.27
C THR A 83 9.98 13.13 14.07
N ASN A 84 10.71 13.64 13.08
CA ASN A 84 10.18 13.79 11.73
C ASN A 84 9.78 12.42 11.16
N TRP A 85 8.99 12.42 10.08
CA TRP A 85 8.60 11.21 9.38
C TRP A 85 9.81 10.41 8.87
N LEU A 86 9.95 9.19 9.36
CA LEU A 86 11.04 8.27 9.06
C LEU A 86 10.51 6.84 8.92
N LEU A 87 11.33 5.95 8.37
CA LEU A 87 11.06 4.52 8.46
C LEU A 87 11.17 4.05 9.92
N PRO A 88 10.42 3.00 10.31
CA PRO A 88 10.53 2.44 11.65
C PRO A 88 11.95 1.96 11.95
N GLN A 89 12.48 2.36 13.10
CA GLN A 89 13.83 2.01 13.52
C GLN A 89 13.91 1.70 15.02
N VAL A 90 14.78 0.77 15.37
CA VAL A 90 15.08 0.35 16.74
C VAL A 90 16.58 0.18 16.89
N GLN A 91 17.10 0.42 18.11
CA GLN A 91 18.50 0.23 18.43
C GLN A 91 18.87 -1.27 18.41
N HIS A 92 20.00 -1.58 17.80
CA HIS A 92 20.56 -2.92 17.81
C HIS A 92 21.04 -3.30 19.22
N GLU A 93 20.72 -4.53 19.65
CA GLU A 93 21.07 -5.08 20.95
C GLU A 93 22.13 -6.16 20.80
N THR A 94 23.09 -6.17 21.74
CA THR A 94 24.20 -7.14 21.73
C THR A 94 23.66 -8.56 21.88
N GLY A 95 23.98 -9.44 20.94
CA GLY A 95 23.53 -10.84 20.94
C GLY A 95 22.44 -11.16 19.91
N GLU A 96 21.90 -10.16 19.22
CA GLU A 96 20.99 -10.35 18.08
C GLU A 96 21.73 -10.20 16.75
N THR A 97 21.13 -10.71 15.66
CA THR A 97 21.52 -10.38 14.29
C THR A 97 20.78 -9.13 13.81
N LEU A 98 21.30 -8.44 12.79
CA LEU A 98 20.62 -7.27 12.19
C LEU A 98 19.21 -7.62 11.68
N LYS A 99 19.02 -8.83 11.14
CA LYS A 99 17.70 -9.32 10.73
C LYS A 99 16.76 -9.46 11.92
N GLN A 100 17.21 -10.10 13.01
CA GLN A 100 16.40 -10.22 14.23
C GLN A 100 16.04 -8.85 14.81
N THR A 101 16.95 -7.86 14.75
CA THR A 101 16.64 -6.48 15.11
C THR A 101 15.55 -5.88 14.22
N ALA A 102 15.54 -6.17 12.92
CA ALA A 102 14.47 -5.74 12.03
C ALA A 102 13.12 -6.41 12.34
N GLU A 103 13.12 -7.72 12.66
CA GLU A 103 11.93 -8.45 13.13
C GLU A 103 11.40 -7.88 14.45
N ARG A 104 12.30 -7.58 15.39
CA ARG A 104 11.96 -6.94 16.66
C ARG A 104 11.40 -5.54 16.44
N CYS A 105 11.98 -4.75 15.52
CA CYS A 105 11.45 -3.44 15.15
C CYS A 105 9.98 -3.51 14.74
N LEU A 106 9.61 -4.49 13.91
CA LEU A 106 8.21 -4.71 13.50
C LEU A 106 7.32 -5.03 14.71
N LYS A 107 7.75 -5.92 15.61
CA LYS A 107 7.00 -6.29 16.83
C LYS A 107 6.89 -5.13 17.84
N THR A 108 7.88 -4.25 17.90
CA THR A 108 7.87 -3.08 18.78
C THR A 108 6.88 -2.03 18.30
N VAL A 109 6.83 -1.82 16.97
CA VAL A 109 6.05 -0.77 16.33
C VAL A 109 4.60 -1.21 16.08
N ILE A 110 4.40 -2.46 15.69
CA ILE A 110 3.09 -3.07 15.42
C ILE A 110 2.74 -4.00 16.58
N SER A 111 1.64 -3.69 17.28
CA SER A 111 1.21 -4.41 18.49
C SER A 111 0.47 -5.70 18.21
N ASN A 112 -0.12 -5.88 17.03
CA ASN A 112 -0.81 -7.12 16.66
C ASN A 112 0.12 -8.04 15.86
N GLU A 113 -0.20 -9.33 15.84
CA GLU A 113 0.47 -10.28 14.97
C GLU A 113 0.13 -9.96 13.51
N VAL A 114 1.19 -9.82 12.71
CA VAL A 114 1.13 -9.47 11.30
C VAL A 114 2.05 -10.40 10.54
N GLU A 115 1.52 -10.99 9.48
CA GLU A 115 2.27 -11.80 8.54
C GLU A 115 3.13 -10.91 7.63
N VAL A 116 4.43 -11.13 7.71
CA VAL A 116 5.44 -10.40 6.97
C VAL A 116 6.33 -11.38 6.22
N GLU A 117 6.50 -11.14 4.92
CA GLU A 117 7.32 -11.96 4.03
C GLU A 117 8.49 -11.15 3.44
N GLY A 118 9.47 -11.86 2.89
CA GLY A 118 10.54 -11.24 2.10
C GLY A 118 11.64 -10.53 2.90
N LEU A 119 11.72 -10.75 4.22
CA LEU A 119 12.80 -10.20 5.04
C LEU A 119 14.12 -10.95 4.79
N SER A 120 15.03 -10.31 4.05
CA SER A 120 16.36 -10.84 3.74
C SER A 120 17.31 -10.81 4.94
N ASN A 121 18.34 -11.67 4.91
CA ASN A 121 19.42 -11.64 5.91
C ASN A 121 20.35 -10.44 5.73
N ALA A 122 20.45 -9.91 4.50
CA ALA A 122 21.26 -8.73 4.19
C ALA A 122 20.39 -7.46 4.12
N PRO A 123 20.88 -6.32 4.62
CA PRO A 123 20.24 -5.03 4.41
C PRO A 123 20.33 -4.62 2.95
N PHE A 124 19.30 -3.94 2.43
CA PHE A 124 19.31 -3.45 1.05
C PHE A 124 20.00 -2.08 0.90
N SER A 125 20.13 -1.35 2.01
CA SER A 125 20.76 -0.02 2.02
C SER A 125 21.25 0.34 3.42
N VAL A 126 22.15 1.33 3.48
CA VAL A 126 22.79 1.83 4.70
C VAL A 126 22.79 3.35 4.69
N TYR A 127 22.54 3.96 5.85
CA TYR A 127 22.65 5.40 6.07
C TYR A 127 23.44 5.69 7.34
N SER A 128 24.50 6.49 7.24
CA SER A 128 25.31 6.91 8.38
C SER A 128 25.16 8.41 8.63
N TYR A 129 25.18 8.80 9.91
CA TYR A 129 25.18 10.20 10.30
C TYR A 129 25.97 10.43 11.60
N ASN A 130 26.50 11.64 11.75
CA ASN A 130 27.24 12.04 12.94
C ASN A 130 26.31 12.71 13.94
N TYR A 131 26.51 12.44 15.23
CA TYR A 131 25.77 13.11 16.27
C TYR A 131 26.31 14.55 16.46
N PRO A 132 25.43 15.57 16.56
CA PRO A 132 25.86 16.92 16.93
C PRO A 132 26.58 16.92 18.28
N SER A 133 27.59 17.80 18.46
CA SER A 133 28.43 17.80 19.68
C SER A 133 27.63 17.93 20.97
N ARG A 134 26.63 18.83 20.99
CA ARG A 134 25.72 19.01 22.15
C ARG A 134 24.96 17.74 22.53
N LEU A 135 24.59 16.93 21.53
CA LEU A 135 23.83 15.70 21.76
C LEU A 135 24.74 14.58 22.31
N ARG A 136 26.02 14.56 21.89
CA ARG A 136 27.01 13.60 22.43
C ARG A 136 27.27 13.82 23.91
N GLU A 137 27.41 15.08 24.31
CA GLU A 137 27.57 15.49 25.72
C GLU A 137 26.33 15.10 26.55
N LEU A 138 25.13 15.40 26.04
CA LEU A 138 23.87 15.09 26.74
C LEU A 138 23.67 13.59 26.93
N LEU A 139 23.92 12.79 25.89
CA LEU A 139 23.74 11.34 25.94
C LEU A 139 24.90 10.61 26.64
N LYS A 140 25.94 11.34 27.10
CA LYS A 140 27.16 10.79 27.72
C LYS A 140 27.74 9.60 26.95
N THR A 141 27.56 9.57 25.63
CA THR A 141 27.94 8.45 24.77
C THR A 141 29.25 8.77 24.07
N GLN A 142 30.20 7.84 24.09
CA GLN A 142 31.48 7.99 23.36
C GLN A 142 31.32 7.83 21.84
N SER A 143 30.18 7.30 21.40
CA SER A 143 29.85 7.07 19.99
C SER A 143 29.72 8.38 19.21
N ARG A 144 30.55 8.51 18.18
CA ARG A 144 30.62 9.72 17.33
C ARG A 144 29.52 9.76 16.25
N SER A 145 29.06 8.60 15.82
CA SER A 145 28.14 8.41 14.71
C SER A 145 27.15 7.28 14.95
N ALA A 146 26.07 7.28 14.17
CA ALA A 146 25.14 6.18 14.04
C ALA A 146 25.13 5.65 12.60
N VAL A 147 24.87 4.35 12.47
CA VAL A 147 24.65 3.69 11.18
C VAL A 147 23.30 2.99 11.24
N VAL A 148 22.46 3.27 10.25
CA VAL A 148 21.12 2.70 10.09
C VAL A 148 21.18 1.72 8.93
N PHE A 149 20.80 0.47 9.20
CA PHE A 149 20.67 -0.58 8.20
C PHE A 149 19.20 -0.75 7.82
N PHE A 150 18.89 -0.68 6.53
CA PHE A 150 17.52 -0.80 6.04
C PHE A 150 17.25 -2.21 5.53
N PHE A 151 16.14 -2.77 6.00
CA PHE A 151 15.61 -4.06 5.56
C PHE A 151 14.26 -3.84 4.89
N LYS A 152 13.97 -4.67 3.89
CA LYS A 152 12.71 -4.65 3.17
C LYS A 152 11.85 -5.81 3.64
N ALA A 153 10.58 -5.54 3.85
CA ALA A 153 9.60 -6.54 4.25
C ALA A 153 8.27 -6.24 3.53
N LEU A 154 7.56 -7.29 3.13
CA LEU A 154 6.26 -7.21 2.46
C LEU A 154 5.18 -7.59 3.46
N LEU A 155 4.16 -6.73 3.55
CA LEU A 155 3.00 -6.98 4.38
C LEU A 155 1.99 -7.84 3.60
N THR A 156 1.86 -9.11 3.98
CA THR A 156 0.92 -10.06 3.34
C THR A 156 -0.41 -10.14 4.11
N SER A 157 -0.41 -9.70 5.38
CA SER A 157 -1.62 -9.74 6.22
C SER A 157 -2.77 -8.92 5.64
N ARG A 158 -3.98 -9.51 5.69
CA ARG A 158 -5.25 -8.82 5.36
C ARG A 158 -5.72 -7.88 6.48
N THR A 159 -5.13 -7.99 7.67
CA THR A 159 -5.50 -7.21 8.85
C THR A 159 -4.73 -5.89 8.86
N SER A 160 -5.42 -4.80 9.23
CA SER A 160 -4.76 -3.50 9.38
C SER A 160 -3.84 -3.50 10.60
N PRO A 161 -2.58 -3.02 10.49
CA PRO A 161 -1.65 -3.03 11.60
C PRO A 161 -2.08 -2.05 12.69
N MET A 162 -2.12 -2.54 13.92
CA MET A 162 -2.33 -1.74 15.12
C MET A 162 -0.97 -1.24 15.61
N VAL A 163 -0.80 0.07 15.67
CA VAL A 163 0.47 0.68 16.04
C VAL A 163 0.58 0.89 17.54
N ASN A 164 1.75 0.57 18.10
CA ASN A 164 2.07 0.77 19.51
C ASN A 164 2.24 2.26 19.82
N ARG A 165 1.22 2.86 20.47
CA ARG A 165 1.21 4.30 20.81
C ARG A 165 2.24 4.74 21.85
N LYS A 166 2.86 3.79 22.56
CA LYS A 166 3.93 4.07 23.53
C LYS A 166 5.21 4.48 22.81
N GLU A 167 5.55 3.77 21.73
CA GLU A 167 6.78 3.99 20.97
C GLU A 167 6.58 4.94 19.78
N VAL A 168 5.39 4.91 19.18
CA VAL A 168 5.06 5.67 17.98
C VAL A 168 3.93 6.65 18.27
N SER A 169 4.17 7.93 17.98
CA SER A 169 3.15 8.98 18.05
C SER A 169 2.11 8.82 16.96
N ASP A 170 2.56 8.64 15.72
CA ASP A 170 1.69 8.59 14.56
C ASP A 170 2.33 7.78 13.44
N TYR A 171 1.49 7.29 12.54
CA TYR A 171 1.90 6.49 11.39
C TYR A 171 1.08 6.85 10.16
N LYS A 172 1.68 6.60 8.99
CA LYS A 172 0.98 6.70 7.71
C LYS A 172 1.57 5.74 6.68
N TRP A 173 0.72 5.34 5.75
CA TRP A 173 1.07 4.61 4.53
C TRP A 173 1.19 5.61 3.40
N VAL A 174 2.38 5.78 2.86
CA VAL A 174 2.68 6.76 1.80
C VAL A 174 3.01 6.09 0.48
N SER A 175 2.56 6.74 -0.59
CA SER A 175 2.99 6.45 -1.96
C SER A 175 4.38 7.03 -2.22
N VAL A 176 4.96 6.70 -3.36
CA VAL A 176 6.33 7.11 -3.73
C VAL A 176 6.49 8.63 -3.74
N ASP A 177 5.52 9.34 -4.32
CA ASP A 177 5.56 10.81 -4.43
C ASP A 177 5.43 11.49 -3.06
N GLU A 178 4.51 11.00 -2.23
CA GLU A 178 4.31 11.49 -0.86
C GLU A 178 5.56 11.19 0.00
N PHE A 179 6.14 10.00 -0.12
CA PHE A 179 7.36 9.64 0.60
C PHE A 179 8.52 10.59 0.27
N ALA A 180 8.71 10.90 -1.01
CA ALA A 180 9.73 11.84 -1.46
C ALA A 180 9.47 13.27 -0.93
N ALA A 181 8.21 13.69 -0.82
CA ALA A 181 7.85 14.98 -0.24
C ALA A 181 8.18 15.06 1.26
N GLU A 182 7.85 14.03 2.04
CA GLU A 182 8.03 13.99 3.49
C GLU A 182 9.52 13.96 3.90
N ILE A 183 10.34 13.22 3.16
CA ILE A 183 11.73 12.95 3.53
C ILE A 183 12.72 13.91 2.84
N ARG A 184 12.22 14.83 2.02
CA ARG A 184 13.02 15.84 1.29
C ARG A 184 14.00 16.61 2.18
N HIS A 185 13.62 16.87 3.43
CA HIS A 185 14.42 17.59 4.42
C HIS A 185 15.74 16.87 4.79
N LYS A 186 15.86 15.56 4.52
CA LYS A 186 17.09 14.76 4.71
C LYS A 186 17.51 14.11 3.39
N SER A 187 18.12 14.91 2.51
CA SER A 187 18.53 14.46 1.17
C SER A 187 19.46 13.24 1.18
N ALA A 188 20.39 13.13 2.15
CA ALA A 188 21.27 11.97 2.29
C ALA A 188 20.49 10.69 2.67
N TYR A 189 19.48 10.80 3.53
CA TYR A 189 18.60 9.69 3.90
C TYR A 189 17.69 9.30 2.72
N ALA A 190 17.12 10.28 2.02
CA ALA A 190 16.34 10.05 0.81
C ALA A 190 17.15 9.33 -0.27
N ARG A 191 18.43 9.71 -0.45
CA ARG A 191 19.34 9.06 -1.39
C ARG A 191 19.61 7.60 -1.02
N ALA A 192 19.83 7.31 0.27
CA ALA A 192 19.99 5.94 0.75
C ALA A 192 18.75 5.07 0.42
N LEU A 193 17.55 5.66 0.42
CA LEU A 193 16.30 4.96 0.15
C LEU A 193 15.84 5.03 -1.31
N SER A 194 16.70 5.49 -2.23
CA SER A 194 16.36 5.58 -3.67
C SER A 194 15.99 4.22 -4.29
N THR A 195 16.51 3.12 -3.75
CA THR A 195 16.26 1.74 -4.22
C THR A 195 15.04 1.08 -3.55
N LEU A 196 14.36 1.76 -2.62
CA LEU A 196 13.21 1.21 -1.90
C LEU A 196 12.05 0.92 -2.85
N PHE A 197 11.83 1.81 -3.82
CA PHE A 197 10.74 1.75 -4.78
C PHE A 197 11.20 1.21 -6.14
N PRO A 198 10.36 0.45 -6.85
CA PRO A 198 10.65 0.03 -8.20
C PRO A 198 10.80 1.23 -9.16
N SER A 199 11.72 1.15 -10.11
CA SER A 199 12.01 2.24 -11.07
C SER A 199 10.79 2.74 -11.85
N TYR A 200 9.80 1.87 -12.11
CA TYR A 200 8.58 2.24 -12.83
C TYR A 200 7.64 3.16 -12.02
N SER A 201 7.74 3.14 -10.69
CA SER A 201 6.82 3.84 -9.79
C SER A 201 7.03 5.36 -9.79
N SER A 202 8.25 5.84 -10.08
CA SER A 202 8.57 7.27 -10.15
C SER A 202 8.10 7.95 -11.45
N SER A 203 7.57 7.19 -12.42
CA SER A 203 7.17 7.71 -13.74
C SER A 203 5.73 8.24 -13.81
N LYS A 204 4.89 7.98 -12.80
CA LYS A 204 3.49 8.42 -12.80
C LYS A 204 3.37 9.95 -12.72
N SER A 205 4.22 10.62 -11.92
CA SER A 205 4.26 12.09 -11.84
C SER A 205 4.59 12.74 -13.19
N GLY A 206 5.54 12.18 -13.95
CA GLY A 206 5.86 12.63 -15.31
C GLY A 206 4.69 12.44 -16.29
N ARG A 207 4.11 11.23 -16.31
CA ARG A 207 3.02 10.90 -17.24
C ARG A 207 1.72 11.67 -17.00
N ILE A 208 1.35 11.95 -15.75
CA ILE A 208 0.14 12.75 -15.45
C ILE A 208 0.36 14.21 -15.88
N ASN A 209 1.54 14.78 -15.60
CA ASN A 209 1.90 16.12 -16.06
C ASN A 209 1.93 16.20 -17.59
N ASP A 210 2.42 15.17 -18.28
CA ASP A 210 2.42 15.12 -19.75
C ASP A 210 1.00 15.02 -20.32
N ILE A 211 0.11 14.22 -19.71
CA ILE A 211 -1.30 14.13 -20.08
C ILE A 211 -2.02 15.48 -19.85
N GLU A 212 -1.79 16.14 -18.71
CA GLU A 212 -2.34 17.48 -18.45
C GLU A 212 -1.81 18.52 -19.43
N LYS A 213 -0.52 18.46 -19.79
CA LYS A 213 0.10 19.32 -20.80
C LYS A 213 -0.49 19.08 -22.19
N ILE A 214 -0.74 17.82 -22.56
CA ILE A 214 -1.42 17.41 -23.80
C ILE A 214 -2.87 17.89 -23.81
N ILE A 215 -3.62 17.74 -22.70
CA ILE A 215 -5.00 18.24 -22.57
C ILE A 215 -5.03 19.77 -22.69
N LYS A 216 -4.07 20.47 -22.05
CA LYS A 216 -3.96 21.94 -22.10
C LYS A 216 -3.56 22.43 -23.49
N MET A 217 -2.69 21.71 -24.20
CA MET A 217 -2.36 21.96 -25.61
C MET A 217 -3.58 21.73 -26.52
N LYS A 218 -4.33 20.64 -26.32
CA LYS A 218 -5.56 20.37 -27.08
C LYS A 218 -6.65 21.42 -26.83
N ARG A 219 -6.79 21.93 -25.59
CA ARG A 219 -7.71 23.03 -25.27
C ARG A 219 -7.30 24.37 -25.89
N LYS A 220 -6.00 24.64 -26.03
CA LYS A 220 -5.48 25.82 -26.75
C LYS A 220 -5.59 25.71 -28.28
N ALA A 221 -5.66 24.49 -28.82
CA ALA A 221 -5.71 24.23 -30.25
C ALA A 221 -7.13 24.17 -30.84
N VAL A 222 -8.18 24.33 -30.03
CA VAL A 222 -9.55 24.57 -30.52
C VAL A 222 -9.67 26.08 -30.78
N PRO A 223 -9.69 26.55 -32.05
CA PRO A 223 -9.92 27.95 -32.33
C PRO A 223 -11.40 28.27 -32.08
N GLU A 224 -11.68 29.42 -31.48
CA GLU A 224 -12.98 30.08 -31.56
C GLU A 224 -13.32 30.33 -33.04
N LYS A 225 -13.95 29.36 -33.68
CA LYS A 225 -14.68 29.55 -34.92
C LYS A 225 -16.12 29.13 -34.70
N MET A 226 -16.84 29.93 -33.91
CA MET A 226 -18.29 30.03 -33.97
C MET A 226 -18.74 31.25 -33.16
N GLN A 227 -18.53 32.43 -33.72
CA GLN A 227 -19.32 33.65 -33.46
C GLN A 227 -18.88 34.73 -34.47
N ALA A 228 -19.27 34.54 -35.73
CA ALA A 228 -19.40 35.61 -36.72
C ALA A 228 -19.95 35.01 -38.03
N SER A 229 -21.28 34.84 -38.12
CA SER A 229 -21.99 34.97 -39.38
C SER A 229 -23.43 35.39 -39.07
N ALA A 230 -23.76 36.56 -39.63
CA ALA A 230 -25.05 37.23 -39.83
C ALA A 230 -26.33 36.43 -39.51
#